data_AF-A0A844ZGW1-F1
#
_entry.id   AF-A0A844ZGW1-F1
#
_cell.length_a   1.000
_cell.length_b   1.000
_cell.length_c   1.000
_cell.angle_alpha   90.00
_cell.angle_beta   90.00
_cell.angle_gamma   90.00
#
_symmetry.space_group_name_H-M   'P 1'
#
loop_
_entity.id
_entity.type
_entity.pdbx_description
1 polymer ?
#
loop_
_entity_poly.entity_id
_entity_poly.type
_entity_poly.pdbx_seq_one_letter_code
_entity_poly.pdbx_strand_id
1 'polypeptide(L)'
;MSDGKEGTRSILLIEDEPAQMEKRLTALSQAVGGTRFTIEPWLPGEEGTEYEAALGRRLETRPILVATDHALDDGGAHGFRSGAVVSACRKMAIPVGNYSRKPIDLEEPDLFLFRFSEDPEVAAGEILDIASGFDDLAARISQAEAAGRKGWARTLADVLGRGDMAASFSLYSARNVGSFAATIKALEERLGEAEAIRSLEIYMIGHLLKNGILSFAGPIMDGLTLCSYLACADEQQEELEALFAQAQYEGPFGGRTAYFWQDDIDEALEGLAEKHDVEEEDGDPGDDIYRRRIVDAVLGAKPHGCQREGCGGSRGGFRCPYTDRTVCDRPDCSATSSSWIPTGAHLCRVEREYYDRHAPLLGL
;
A
#
# COMPACT_ATOMS: atom_id res chain seq x y z
N MET A 1 -25.44 12.00 22.26
CA MET A 1 -25.47 10.95 21.23
C MET A 1 -26.11 11.56 20.00
N SER A 2 -25.30 12.19 19.16
CA SER A 2 -25.72 12.64 17.84
C SER A 2 -25.74 11.42 16.93
N ASP A 3 -26.90 11.08 16.36
CA ASP A 3 -26.98 10.15 15.24
C ASP A 3 -26.06 10.68 14.13
N GLY A 4 -24.87 10.10 14.05
CA GLY A 4 -23.92 10.35 12.97
C GLY A 4 -24.51 9.77 11.71
N LYS A 5 -25.31 10.58 10.99
CA LYS A 5 -25.56 10.32 9.57
C LYS A 5 -24.18 10.30 8.93
N GLU A 6 -23.71 9.10 8.62
CA GLU A 6 -22.46 8.92 7.88
C GLU A 6 -22.56 9.78 6.63
N GLY A 7 -21.75 10.84 6.60
CA GLY A 7 -21.74 11.76 5.48
C GLY A 7 -21.28 11.01 4.25
N THR A 8 -22.02 11.17 3.16
CA THR A 8 -21.61 10.70 1.83
C THR A 8 -20.22 11.28 1.52
N ARG A 9 -19.30 10.44 1.02
CA ARG A 9 -17.93 10.82 0.67
C ARG A 9 -17.76 10.79 -0.84
N SER A 10 -17.13 11.79 -1.45
CA SER A 10 -16.97 11.83 -2.90
C SER A 10 -15.59 11.35 -3.37
N ILE A 11 -15.57 10.66 -4.51
CA ILE A 11 -14.39 10.33 -5.30
C ILE A 11 -14.46 11.18 -6.57
N LEU A 12 -13.44 12.02 -6.80
CA LEU A 12 -13.35 12.85 -8.00
C LEU A 12 -12.63 12.05 -9.11
N LEU A 13 -13.33 11.80 -10.21
CA LEU A 13 -12.78 11.11 -11.39
C LEU A 13 -12.51 12.13 -12.50
N ILE A 14 -11.25 12.24 -12.94
CA ILE A 14 -10.79 13.22 -13.93
C ILE A 14 -10.28 12.48 -15.17
N GLU A 15 -10.91 12.75 -16.31
CA GLU A 15 -10.59 12.11 -17.59
C GLU A 15 -10.83 13.13 -18.70
N ASP A 16 -9.99 13.17 -19.73
CA ASP A 16 -10.13 14.12 -20.84
C ASP A 16 -10.80 13.49 -22.07
N GLU A 17 -10.86 12.15 -22.17
CA GLU A 17 -11.54 11.44 -23.25
C GLU A 17 -12.96 10.97 -22.82
N PRO A 18 -14.06 11.52 -23.41
CA PRO A 18 -15.43 11.18 -23.00
C PRO A 18 -15.75 9.68 -23.03
N ALA A 19 -15.22 8.95 -24.01
CA ALA A 19 -15.43 7.51 -24.14
C ALA A 19 -14.75 6.70 -23.02
N GLN A 20 -13.59 7.15 -22.54
CA GLN A 20 -12.91 6.52 -21.40
C GLN A 20 -13.60 6.90 -20.09
N MET A 21 -14.08 8.14 -19.98
CA MET A 21 -14.84 8.60 -18.82
C MET A 21 -16.07 7.73 -18.60
N GLU A 22 -16.86 7.48 -19.65
CA GLU A 22 -18.06 6.64 -19.57
C GLU A 22 -17.74 5.21 -19.10
N LYS A 23 -16.68 4.60 -19.65
CA LYS A 23 -16.24 3.25 -19.26
C LYS A 23 -15.83 3.18 -17.80
N ARG A 24 -14.96 4.10 -17.36
CA ARG A 24 -14.46 4.14 -15.98
C ARG A 24 -15.57 4.49 -14.98
N LEU A 25 -16.42 5.45 -15.32
CA LEU A 25 -17.57 5.80 -14.51
C LEU A 25 -18.53 4.62 -14.34
N THR A 26 -18.77 3.84 -15.39
CA THR A 26 -19.61 2.64 -15.32
C THR A 26 -19.00 1.60 -14.39
N ALA A 27 -17.73 1.24 -14.59
CA ALA A 27 -17.03 0.27 -13.75
C ALA A 27 -16.96 0.72 -12.28
N LEU A 28 -16.61 1.99 -12.04
CA LEU A 28 -16.53 2.53 -10.68
C LEU A 28 -17.90 2.64 -10.02
N SER A 29 -18.97 2.99 -10.77
CA SER A 29 -20.34 3.02 -10.24
C SER A 29 -20.83 1.63 -9.84
N GLN A 30 -20.45 0.59 -10.59
CA GLN A 30 -20.74 -0.79 -10.22
C GLN A 30 -19.99 -1.20 -8.95
N ALA A 31 -18.69 -0.91 -8.86
CA ALA A 31 -17.89 -1.21 -7.67
C ALA A 31 -18.38 -0.47 -6.42
N VAL A 32 -18.75 0.81 -6.55
CA VAL A 32 -19.26 1.66 -5.47
C VAL A 32 -20.69 1.29 -5.05
N GLY A 33 -21.42 0.53 -5.87
CA GLY A 33 -22.81 0.15 -5.62
C GLY A 33 -23.03 -0.44 -4.22
N GLY A 34 -23.85 0.22 -3.40
CA GLY A 34 -24.14 -0.20 -2.02
C GLY A 34 -23.19 0.33 -0.95
N THR A 35 -22.17 1.10 -1.34
CA THR A 35 -21.29 1.83 -0.40
C THR A 35 -21.77 3.25 -0.15
N ARG A 36 -21.08 4.00 0.73
CA ARG A 36 -21.36 5.42 1.01
C ARG A 36 -20.63 6.42 0.10
N PHE A 37 -19.90 5.93 -0.90
CA PHE A 37 -19.15 6.79 -1.81
C PHE A 37 -20.04 7.28 -2.96
N THR A 38 -19.81 8.52 -3.40
CA THR A 38 -20.37 9.07 -4.65
C THR A 38 -19.24 9.41 -5.60
N ILE A 39 -19.50 9.30 -6.90
CA ILE A 39 -18.51 9.61 -7.93
C ILE A 39 -18.85 10.98 -8.52
N GLU A 40 -17.87 11.87 -8.53
CA GLU A 40 -17.94 13.18 -9.19
C GLU A 40 -17.10 13.12 -10.47
N PRO A 41 -17.70 12.86 -11.65
CA PRO A 41 -16.95 12.88 -12.90
C PRO A 41 -16.65 14.32 -13.33
N TRP A 42 -15.45 14.55 -13.88
CA TRP A 42 -15.07 15.83 -14.48
C TRP A 42 -14.28 15.63 -15.78
N LEU A 43 -14.77 16.27 -16.85
CA LEU A 43 -14.12 16.35 -18.16
C LEU A 43 -13.43 17.72 -18.32
N PRO A 44 -12.09 17.82 -18.19
CA PRO A 44 -11.35 19.06 -18.40
C PRO A 44 -11.40 19.45 -19.89
N GLY A 45 -12.41 20.22 -20.26
CA GLY A 45 -12.61 20.69 -21.65
C GLY A 45 -13.95 21.40 -21.83
N GLU A 46 -14.94 21.08 -21.00
CA GLU A 46 -16.27 21.70 -21.05
C GLU A 46 -16.31 23.11 -20.41
N GLU A 47 -15.37 23.44 -19.52
CA GLU A 47 -15.38 24.70 -18.73
C GLU A 47 -14.45 25.81 -19.28
N GLY A 48 -13.93 25.68 -20.50
CA GLY A 48 -13.02 26.67 -21.10
C GLY A 48 -11.59 26.63 -20.52
N THR A 49 -10.82 27.72 -20.61
CA THR A 49 -9.38 27.73 -20.30
C THR A 49 -9.02 27.85 -18.81
N GLU A 50 -9.99 27.89 -17.90
CA GLU A 50 -9.77 28.13 -16.46
C GLU A 50 -9.65 26.83 -15.63
N TYR A 51 -8.94 25.82 -16.13
CA TYR A 51 -8.86 24.48 -15.52
C TYR A 51 -8.37 24.48 -14.07
N GLU A 52 -7.41 25.35 -13.72
CA GLU A 52 -6.88 25.42 -12.34
C GLU A 52 -7.92 25.92 -11.34
N ALA A 53 -8.69 26.94 -11.72
CA ALA A 53 -9.76 27.46 -10.87
C ALA A 53 -10.91 26.45 -10.75
N ALA A 54 -11.23 25.75 -11.85
CA ALA A 54 -12.21 24.67 -11.88
C ALA A 54 -11.81 23.49 -10.97
N LEU A 55 -10.55 23.05 -11.03
CA LEU A 55 -10.01 22.03 -10.14
C LEU A 55 -10.06 22.51 -8.68
N GLY A 56 -9.63 23.75 -8.41
CA GLY A 56 -9.64 24.32 -7.06
C GLY A 56 -11.02 24.28 -6.40
N ARG A 57 -12.07 24.67 -7.12
CA ARG A 57 -13.47 24.60 -6.64
C ARG A 57 -13.93 23.18 -6.35
N ARG A 58 -13.47 22.19 -7.13
CA ARG A 58 -13.80 20.78 -6.89
C ARG A 58 -13.04 20.22 -5.70
N LEU A 59 -11.76 20.54 -5.56
CA LEU A 59 -10.98 20.12 -4.40
C LEU A 59 -11.46 20.77 -3.08
N GLU A 60 -12.15 21.91 -3.16
CA GLU A 60 -12.83 22.54 -2.01
C GLU A 60 -13.94 21.68 -1.41
N THR A 61 -14.55 20.76 -2.18
CA THR A 61 -15.50 19.77 -1.63
C THR A 61 -14.81 18.70 -0.79
N ARG A 62 -13.47 18.64 -0.82
CA ARG A 62 -12.60 17.67 -0.16
C ARG A 62 -13.01 16.22 -0.48
N PRO A 63 -12.90 15.81 -1.76
CA PRO A 63 -13.07 14.40 -2.10
C PRO A 63 -12.12 13.53 -1.27
N ILE A 64 -12.56 12.31 -0.92
CA ILE A 64 -11.74 11.35 -0.16
C ILE A 64 -10.55 10.85 -0.99
N LEU A 65 -10.71 10.86 -2.31
CA LEU A 65 -9.72 10.41 -3.29
C LEU A 65 -9.96 11.12 -4.62
N VAL A 66 -8.88 11.44 -5.32
CA VAL A 66 -8.89 11.88 -6.71
C VAL A 66 -8.25 10.80 -7.57
N ALA A 67 -8.98 10.33 -8.58
CA ALA A 67 -8.46 9.44 -9.62
C ALA A 67 -8.39 10.22 -10.94
N THR A 68 -7.24 10.20 -11.61
CA THR A 68 -7.02 11.00 -12.83
C THR A 68 -6.34 10.21 -13.94
N ASP A 69 -6.64 10.50 -15.20
CA ASP A 69 -5.79 10.07 -16.30
C ASP A 69 -4.39 10.70 -16.13
N HIS A 70 -3.36 9.92 -16.43
CA HIS A 70 -2.00 10.39 -16.54
C HIS A 70 -1.82 11.39 -17.69
N ALA A 71 -2.51 11.17 -18.82
CA ALA A 71 -2.32 11.89 -20.10
C ALA A 71 -3.48 12.84 -20.44
N LEU A 72 -3.73 13.83 -19.57
CA LEU A 72 -4.83 14.80 -19.73
C LEU A 72 -4.68 15.83 -20.88
N ASP A 73 -3.58 15.79 -21.64
CA ASP A 73 -3.27 16.78 -22.67
C ASP A 73 -3.65 16.38 -24.11
N ASP A 74 -4.17 15.17 -24.32
CA ASP A 74 -4.56 14.65 -25.64
C ASP A 74 -5.98 15.11 -26.07
N GLY A 75 -6.86 15.46 -25.12
CA GLY A 75 -8.25 15.90 -25.35
C GLY A 75 -8.48 17.39 -25.66
N GLY A 76 -7.43 18.19 -25.87
CA GLY A 76 -7.55 19.64 -26.17
C GLY A 76 -7.43 20.56 -24.95
N ALA A 77 -7.20 20.02 -23.76
CA ALA A 77 -6.83 20.78 -22.55
C ALA A 77 -5.33 21.12 -22.52
N HIS A 78 -4.84 21.80 -23.56
CA HIS A 78 -3.41 22.12 -23.68
C HIS A 78 -2.88 22.82 -22.43
N GLY A 79 -1.92 22.17 -21.75
CA GLY A 79 -1.29 22.68 -20.53
C GLY A 79 -1.86 22.13 -19.22
N PHE A 80 -3.01 21.45 -19.24
CA PHE A 80 -3.52 20.72 -18.08
C PHE A 80 -2.97 19.29 -18.09
N ARG A 81 -2.15 18.96 -17.09
CA ARG A 81 -1.46 17.67 -16.99
C ARG A 81 -1.73 17.03 -15.64
N SER A 82 -1.61 15.70 -15.56
CA SER A 82 -1.74 14.95 -14.30
C SER A 82 -0.85 15.50 -13.18
N GLY A 83 0.36 15.99 -13.51
CA GLY A 83 1.25 16.65 -12.55
C GLY A 83 0.63 17.87 -11.86
N ALA A 84 -0.22 18.65 -12.54
CA ALA A 84 -0.94 19.78 -11.95
C ALA A 84 -2.01 19.31 -10.96
N VAL A 85 -2.77 18.25 -11.31
CA VAL A 85 -3.75 17.60 -10.43
C VAL A 85 -3.05 17.08 -9.16
N VAL A 86 -1.96 16.33 -9.33
CA VAL A 86 -1.19 15.77 -8.21
C VAL A 86 -0.64 16.87 -7.31
N SER A 87 -0.08 17.93 -7.89
CA SER A 87 0.43 19.08 -7.12
C SER A 87 -0.68 19.76 -6.32
N ALA A 88 -1.86 19.96 -6.90
CA ALA A 88 -3.00 20.58 -6.22
C ALA A 88 -3.52 19.69 -5.07
N CYS A 89 -3.65 18.38 -5.31
CA CYS A 89 -4.09 17.42 -4.29
C CYS A 89 -3.12 17.37 -3.10
N ARG A 90 -1.80 17.37 -3.35
CA ARG A 90 -0.76 17.41 -2.31
C ARG A 90 -0.83 18.64 -1.43
N LYS A 91 -1.08 19.82 -2.01
CA LYS A 91 -1.26 21.07 -1.26
C LYS A 91 -2.48 21.03 -0.35
N MET A 92 -3.47 20.21 -0.70
CA MET A 92 -4.71 20.05 0.07
C MET A 92 -4.74 18.79 0.94
N ALA A 93 -3.65 18.02 0.97
CA ALA A 93 -3.57 16.71 1.62
C ALA A 93 -4.74 15.80 1.21
N ILE A 94 -5.06 15.79 -0.09
CA ILE A 94 -6.06 14.92 -0.69
C ILE A 94 -5.32 13.77 -1.38
N PRO A 95 -5.64 12.50 -1.06
CA PRO A 95 -5.08 11.35 -1.76
C PRO A 95 -5.36 11.42 -3.26
N VAL A 96 -4.36 11.07 -4.07
CA VAL A 96 -4.46 11.10 -5.52
C VAL A 96 -3.81 9.87 -6.13
N GLY A 97 -4.45 9.31 -7.15
CA GLY A 97 -3.87 8.27 -7.97
C GLY A 97 -4.10 8.52 -9.45
N ASN A 98 -3.25 7.95 -10.28
CA ASN A 98 -3.44 7.99 -11.72
C ASN A 98 -3.43 6.59 -12.35
N TYR A 99 -4.13 6.48 -13.46
CA TYR A 99 -4.00 5.37 -14.39
C TYR A 99 -3.21 5.87 -15.60
N SER A 100 -2.17 5.13 -16.01
CA SER A 100 -1.32 5.48 -17.15
C SER A 100 -1.58 4.50 -18.27
N ARG A 101 -1.75 4.96 -19.52
CA ARG A 101 -1.87 4.14 -20.75
C ARG A 101 -0.52 3.60 -21.26
N LYS A 102 0.57 3.90 -20.56
CA LYS A 102 1.94 3.56 -20.96
C LYS A 102 2.58 2.68 -19.90
N PRO A 103 3.38 1.68 -20.30
CA PRO A 103 4.17 0.90 -19.37
C PRO A 103 5.04 1.83 -18.55
N ILE A 104 5.01 1.62 -17.24
CA ILE A 104 5.74 2.42 -16.26
C ILE A 104 7.23 2.19 -16.51
N ASP A 105 7.94 3.24 -16.94
CA ASP A 105 9.40 3.25 -16.88
C ASP A 105 9.83 3.07 -15.41
N LEU A 106 11.02 2.50 -15.20
CA LEU A 106 11.62 2.28 -13.87
C LEU A 106 11.99 3.63 -13.19
N GLU A 107 10.98 4.42 -12.85
CA GLU A 107 11.10 5.60 -12.01
C GLU A 107 10.99 5.19 -10.54
N GLU A 108 11.65 5.96 -9.67
CA GLU A 108 11.50 5.80 -8.22
C GLU A 108 10.01 6.00 -7.86
N PRO A 109 9.39 5.04 -7.15
CA PRO A 109 7.97 5.12 -6.84
C PRO A 109 7.69 6.33 -5.95
N ASP A 110 6.79 7.19 -6.41
CA ASP A 110 6.32 8.31 -5.62
C ASP A 110 5.32 7.82 -4.57
N LEU A 111 5.76 7.77 -3.31
CA LEU A 111 4.95 7.30 -2.18
C LEU A 111 3.62 8.05 -2.03
N PHE A 112 3.52 9.29 -2.52
CA PHE A 112 2.32 10.12 -2.41
C PHE A 112 1.50 10.17 -3.70
N LEU A 113 1.57 9.10 -4.50
CA LEU A 113 0.79 8.93 -5.71
C LEU A 113 0.43 7.45 -5.88
N PHE A 114 -0.86 7.13 -5.89
CA PHE A 114 -1.31 5.79 -6.24
C PHE A 114 -1.23 5.56 -7.75
N ARG A 115 -0.92 4.33 -8.15
CA ARG A 115 -0.95 3.90 -9.54
C ARG A 115 -2.05 2.86 -9.67
N PHE A 116 -3.01 3.14 -10.54
CA PHE A 116 -4.13 2.26 -10.84
C PHE A 116 -3.90 1.55 -12.17
N SER A 117 -4.51 0.38 -12.31
CA SER A 117 -4.56 -0.39 -13.54
C SER A 117 -5.14 0.42 -14.71
N GLU A 118 -4.70 0.09 -15.93
CA GLU A 118 -5.32 0.59 -17.15
C GLU A 118 -6.74 0.03 -17.34
N ASP A 119 -6.93 -1.23 -16.93
CA ASP A 119 -8.19 -1.95 -17.02
C ASP A 119 -9.25 -1.27 -16.12
N PRO A 120 -10.37 -0.78 -16.68
CA PRO A 120 -11.36 -0.05 -15.90
C PRO A 120 -11.97 -0.83 -14.74
N GLU A 121 -12.15 -2.15 -14.85
CA GLU A 121 -12.75 -2.97 -13.81
C GLU A 121 -11.77 -3.22 -12.66
N VAL A 122 -10.50 -3.52 -13.01
CA VAL A 122 -9.44 -3.65 -12.01
C VAL A 122 -9.20 -2.32 -11.30
N ALA A 123 -9.09 -1.22 -12.05
CA ALA A 123 -8.88 0.11 -11.51
C ALA A 123 -10.03 0.56 -10.60
N ALA A 124 -11.27 0.25 -10.95
CA ALA A 124 -12.43 0.56 -10.10
C ALA A 124 -12.32 -0.12 -8.72
N GLY A 125 -11.89 -1.38 -8.68
CA GLY A 125 -11.64 -2.10 -7.44
C GLY A 125 -10.51 -1.50 -6.61
N GLU A 126 -9.41 -1.09 -7.26
CA GLU A 126 -8.28 -0.43 -6.59
C GLU A 126 -8.66 0.95 -6.05
N ILE A 127 -9.35 1.78 -6.84
CA ILE A 127 -9.83 3.11 -6.42
C ILE A 127 -10.74 2.97 -5.20
N LEU A 128 -11.65 1.99 -5.19
CA LEU A 128 -12.53 1.75 -4.06
C LEU A 128 -11.78 1.25 -2.81
N ASP A 129 -10.79 0.35 -2.96
CA ASP A 129 -9.95 -0.11 -1.85
C ASP A 129 -9.21 1.07 -1.20
N ILE A 130 -8.61 1.95 -2.02
CA ILE A 130 -7.93 3.15 -1.52
C ILE A 130 -8.91 4.10 -0.82
N ALA A 131 -10.04 4.41 -1.44
CA ALA A 131 -11.04 5.31 -0.85
C ALA A 131 -11.56 4.76 0.48
N SER A 132 -11.87 3.46 0.54
CA SER A 132 -12.34 2.78 1.74
C SER A 132 -11.28 2.76 2.84
N GLY A 133 -10.02 2.52 2.49
CA GLY A 133 -8.91 2.55 3.45
C GLY A 133 -8.67 3.93 4.05
N PHE A 134 -8.67 5.00 3.26
CA PHE A 134 -8.57 6.37 3.81
C PHE A 134 -9.75 6.74 4.70
N ASP A 135 -10.94 6.29 4.35
CA ASP A 135 -12.16 6.57 5.08
C ASP A 135 -12.22 5.81 6.42
N ASP A 136 -11.83 4.53 6.46
CA ASP A 136 -11.62 3.76 7.70
C ASP A 136 -10.53 4.40 8.56
N LEU A 137 -9.37 4.72 7.97
CA LEU A 137 -8.26 5.37 8.66
C LEU A 137 -8.70 6.69 9.30
N ALA A 138 -9.44 7.53 8.57
CA ALA A 138 -9.96 8.78 9.10
C ALA A 138 -10.88 8.55 10.31
N ALA A 139 -11.77 7.54 10.25
CA ALA A 139 -12.63 7.18 11.37
C ALA A 139 -11.82 6.74 12.61
N ARG A 140 -10.81 5.88 12.41
CA ARG A 140 -9.96 5.37 13.50
C ARG A 140 -9.06 6.43 14.12
N ILE A 141 -8.44 7.30 13.31
CA ILE A 141 -7.62 8.42 13.82
C ILE A 141 -8.48 9.35 14.68
N SER A 142 -9.70 9.66 14.25
CA SER A 142 -10.62 10.50 15.03
C SER A 142 -10.94 9.94 16.41
N GLN A 143 -11.02 8.61 16.52
CA GLN A 143 -11.23 7.93 17.79
C GLN A 143 -9.96 7.96 18.64
N ALA A 144 -8.78 7.77 18.03
CA ALA A 144 -7.50 7.80 18.72
C ALA A 144 -7.09 9.20 19.23
N GLU A 145 -7.41 10.27 18.50
CA GLU A 145 -7.09 11.66 18.89
C GLU A 145 -7.74 12.08 20.21
N ALA A 146 -8.87 11.48 20.58
CA ALA A 146 -9.50 11.70 21.89
C ALA A 146 -8.57 11.32 23.07
N ALA A 147 -7.55 10.49 22.83
CA ALA A 147 -6.54 10.09 23.80
C ALA A 147 -5.28 10.98 23.80
N GLY A 148 -5.23 12.04 22.99
CA GLY A 148 -4.12 12.99 22.90
C GLY A 148 -3.17 12.78 21.71
N ARG A 149 -2.48 13.84 21.29
CA ARG A 149 -1.58 13.85 20.12
C ARG A 149 -0.30 13.05 20.36
N LYS A 150 0.07 12.22 19.39
CA LYS A 150 1.27 11.36 19.38
C LYS A 150 2.00 11.53 18.04
N GLY A 151 3.23 11.01 17.94
CA GLY A 151 3.92 10.96 16.64
C GLY A 151 3.26 9.94 15.70
N TRP A 152 3.37 10.14 14.39
CA TRP A 152 2.67 9.35 13.37
C TRP A 152 2.77 7.82 13.53
N ALA A 153 3.96 7.31 13.88
CA ALA A 153 4.19 5.87 14.03
C ALA A 153 3.40 5.30 15.22
N ARG A 154 3.27 6.11 16.28
CA ARG A 154 2.45 5.75 17.44
C ARG A 154 0.96 5.89 17.14
N THR A 155 0.55 6.94 16.41
CA THR A 155 -0.84 7.07 15.93
C THR A 155 -1.22 5.86 15.08
N LEU A 156 -0.39 5.47 14.11
CA LEU A 156 -0.61 4.30 13.27
C LEU A 156 -0.69 3.02 14.10
N ALA A 157 0.27 2.79 15.01
CA ALA A 157 0.27 1.65 15.92
C ALA A 157 -1.04 1.56 16.72
N ASP A 158 -1.51 2.66 17.29
CA ASP A 158 -2.75 2.69 18.05
C ASP A 158 -3.99 2.46 17.16
N VAL A 159 -4.02 3.04 15.94
CA VAL A 159 -5.09 2.84 14.94
C VAL A 159 -5.23 1.38 14.51
N LEU A 160 -4.10 0.68 14.41
CA LEU A 160 -4.05 -0.74 14.05
C LEU A 160 -4.24 -1.67 15.27
N GLY A 161 -4.42 -1.12 16.48
CA GLY A 161 -4.56 -1.92 17.70
C GLY A 161 -3.25 -2.56 18.18
N ARG A 162 -2.11 -2.13 17.64
CA ARG A 162 -0.76 -2.70 17.86
C ARG A 162 0.20 -1.66 18.43
N GLY A 163 -0.17 -1.07 19.57
CA GLY A 163 0.52 0.10 20.14
C GLY A 163 2.01 -0.11 20.44
N ASP A 164 2.42 -1.35 20.69
CA ASP A 164 3.78 -1.82 20.90
C ASP A 164 4.65 -1.79 19.62
N MET A 165 4.03 -1.87 18.43
CA MET A 165 4.73 -1.87 17.13
C MET A 165 5.15 -0.47 16.63
N ALA A 166 4.94 0.58 17.43
CA ALA A 166 5.29 1.96 17.03
C ALA A 166 6.78 2.11 16.65
N ALA A 167 7.68 1.40 17.33
CA ALA A 167 9.09 1.38 16.99
C ALA A 167 9.35 0.76 15.60
N SER A 168 8.72 -0.38 15.31
CA SER A 168 8.82 -1.06 14.02
C SER A 168 8.29 -0.19 12.87
N PHE A 169 7.14 0.45 13.05
CA PHE A 169 6.60 1.36 12.02
C PHE A 169 7.52 2.57 11.80
N SER A 170 8.16 3.11 12.83
CA SER A 170 9.05 4.27 12.69
C SER A 170 10.18 4.05 11.66
N LEU A 171 10.61 2.80 11.44
CA LEU A 171 11.65 2.42 10.47
C LEU A 171 11.24 2.63 9.00
N TYR A 172 9.96 2.86 8.71
CA TYR A 172 9.47 3.18 7.37
C TYR A 172 9.57 4.67 7.00
N SER A 173 9.91 5.55 7.96
CA SER A 173 9.95 7.00 7.72
C SER A 173 11.20 7.56 7.06
N ALA A 174 12.32 6.82 7.09
CA ALA A 174 13.67 7.38 6.84
C ALA A 174 13.86 8.06 5.46
N ARG A 175 12.99 7.78 4.48
CA ARG A 175 13.03 8.36 3.12
C ARG A 175 11.82 9.23 2.77
N ASN A 176 10.77 9.18 3.58
CA ASN A 176 9.40 9.28 3.07
C ASN A 176 8.59 10.43 3.66
N VAL A 177 9.03 11.01 4.77
CA VAL A 177 8.36 12.18 5.36
C VAL A 177 9.10 13.43 4.92
N GLY A 178 8.78 13.90 3.70
CA GLY A 178 9.20 15.22 3.23
C GLY A 178 8.69 16.34 4.15
N SER A 179 9.27 17.53 4.03
CA SER A 179 8.77 18.69 4.79
C SER A 179 7.38 19.09 4.29
N PHE A 180 6.34 18.79 5.07
CA PHE A 180 4.98 19.23 4.83
C PHE A 180 4.68 20.65 5.33
N ALA A 181 5.71 21.44 5.66
CA ALA A 181 5.55 22.78 6.25
C ALA A 181 4.71 23.75 5.39
N ALA A 182 4.85 23.68 4.06
CA ALA A 182 4.04 24.50 3.16
C ALA A 182 2.59 24.00 3.09
N THR A 183 2.39 22.68 3.06
CA THR A 183 1.07 22.04 3.01
C THR A 183 0.29 22.32 4.30
N ILE A 184 0.91 22.14 5.47
CA ILE A 184 0.24 22.39 6.76
C ILE A 184 -0.18 23.85 6.87
N LYS A 185 0.67 24.81 6.52
CA LYS A 185 0.32 26.23 6.53
C LYS A 185 -0.87 26.55 5.61
N ALA A 186 -0.86 26.02 4.38
CA ALA A 186 -1.96 26.21 3.45
C ALA A 186 -3.27 25.58 3.95
N LEU A 187 -3.20 24.46 4.67
CA LEU A 187 -4.35 23.83 5.31
C LEU A 187 -4.84 24.62 6.52
N GLU A 188 -3.94 25.14 7.36
CA GLU A 188 -4.26 25.95 8.54
C GLU A 188 -5.06 27.20 8.15
N GLU A 189 -4.64 27.89 7.09
CA GLU A 189 -5.33 29.06 6.54
C GLU A 189 -6.77 28.74 6.07
N ARG A 190 -7.06 27.49 5.70
CA ARG A 190 -8.34 27.06 5.12
C ARG A 190 -9.27 26.36 6.10
N LEU A 191 -8.73 25.52 6.98
CA LEU A 191 -9.47 24.59 7.85
C LEU A 191 -9.32 24.92 9.35
N GLY A 192 -8.37 25.79 9.70
CA GLY A 192 -7.90 25.95 11.07
C GLY A 192 -6.89 24.87 11.48
N GLU A 193 -6.14 25.14 12.55
CA GLU A 193 -4.98 24.35 12.97
C GLU A 193 -5.30 22.88 13.28
N ALA A 194 -6.37 22.63 14.03
CA ALA A 194 -6.71 21.28 14.45
C ALA A 194 -7.03 20.36 13.26
N GLU A 195 -7.91 20.81 12.36
CA GLU A 195 -8.34 20.02 11.20
C GLU A 195 -7.25 19.94 10.13
N ALA A 196 -6.39 20.96 10.00
CA ALA A 196 -5.23 20.93 9.13
C ALA A 196 -4.23 19.83 9.52
N ILE A 197 -3.89 19.74 10.82
CA ILE A 197 -3.00 18.70 11.35
C ILE A 197 -3.62 17.31 11.12
N ARG A 198 -4.89 17.14 11.47
CA ARG A 198 -5.61 15.87 11.31
C ARG A 198 -5.67 15.43 9.84
N SER A 199 -6.00 16.34 8.93
CA SER A 199 -6.03 16.07 7.48
C SER A 199 -4.66 15.62 6.97
N LEU A 200 -3.60 16.30 7.39
CA LEU A 200 -2.23 15.95 7.01
C LEU A 200 -1.80 14.60 7.61
N GLU A 201 -2.17 14.31 8.84
CA GLU A 201 -1.87 13.05 9.51
C GLU A 201 -2.56 11.86 8.81
N ILE A 202 -3.86 11.96 8.51
CA ILE A 202 -4.60 10.96 7.72
C ILE A 202 -3.93 10.74 6.37
N TYR A 203 -3.62 11.84 5.67
CA TYR A 203 -2.97 11.79 4.36
C TYR A 203 -1.62 11.09 4.42
N MET A 204 -0.75 11.47 5.35
CA MET A 204 0.59 10.90 5.48
C MET A 204 0.56 9.44 5.93
N ILE A 205 -0.23 9.12 6.95
CA ILE A 205 -0.33 7.76 7.48
C ILE A 205 -0.94 6.83 6.43
N GLY A 206 -1.96 7.26 5.69
CA GLY A 206 -2.58 6.42 4.66
C GLY A 206 -1.62 6.06 3.53
N HIS A 207 -0.81 7.01 3.05
CA HIS A 207 0.22 6.73 2.05
C HIS A 207 1.35 5.85 2.61
N LEU A 208 1.84 6.13 3.81
CA LEU A 208 2.87 5.30 4.45
C LEU A 208 2.39 3.87 4.67
N LEU A 209 1.16 3.70 5.13
CA LEU A 209 0.56 2.39 5.34
C LEU A 209 0.40 1.64 4.01
N LYS A 210 -0.26 2.23 3.01
CA LYS A 210 -0.52 1.54 1.75
C LYS A 210 0.74 1.34 0.90
N ASN A 211 1.49 2.39 0.61
CA ASN A 211 2.61 2.35 -0.34
C ASN A 211 3.95 2.01 0.32
N GLY A 212 4.04 2.13 1.65
CA GLY A 212 5.24 1.78 2.41
C GLY A 212 5.10 0.42 3.08
N ILE A 213 4.20 0.29 4.04
CA ILE A 213 4.14 -0.88 4.93
C ILE A 213 3.49 -2.09 4.24
N LEU A 214 2.35 -1.90 3.58
CA LEU A 214 1.63 -2.99 2.91
C LEU A 214 2.25 -3.38 1.56
N SER A 215 3.01 -2.50 0.93
CA SER A 215 3.75 -2.81 -0.32
C SER A 215 5.16 -3.38 -0.08
N PHE A 216 5.76 -3.12 1.08
CA PHE A 216 7.07 -3.63 1.44
C PHE A 216 7.00 -4.37 2.76
N ALA A 217 6.92 -5.70 2.64
CA ALA A 217 6.70 -6.60 3.74
C ALA A 217 7.75 -6.46 4.85
N GLY A 218 7.24 -6.45 6.06
CA GLY A 218 8.00 -6.40 7.30
C GLY A 218 7.08 -6.91 8.40
N PRO A 219 6.59 -6.06 9.31
CA PRO A 219 5.68 -6.52 10.36
C PRO A 219 4.30 -6.98 9.85
N ILE A 220 3.90 -6.51 8.66
CA ILE A 220 2.71 -6.96 7.94
C ILE A 220 3.19 -7.53 6.60
N MET A 221 2.58 -8.63 6.16
CA MET A 221 2.90 -9.27 4.88
C MET A 221 1.63 -9.74 4.17
N ASP A 222 1.66 -9.81 2.84
CA ASP A 222 0.58 -10.40 2.03
C ASP A 222 0.75 -11.93 1.90
N GLY A 223 -0.22 -12.60 1.27
CA GLY A 223 -0.19 -14.05 1.08
C GLY A 223 1.02 -14.57 0.29
N LEU A 224 1.47 -13.87 -0.74
CA LEU A 224 2.66 -14.26 -1.52
C LEU A 224 3.96 -14.10 -0.71
N THR A 225 4.02 -13.07 0.12
CA THR A 225 5.13 -12.92 1.06
C THR A 225 5.06 -13.95 2.17
N LEU A 226 3.87 -14.35 2.63
CA LEU A 226 3.70 -15.46 3.58
C LEU A 226 4.26 -16.77 3.00
N CYS A 227 3.95 -17.10 1.74
CA CYS A 227 4.58 -18.23 1.04
C CYS A 227 6.11 -18.13 1.09
N SER A 228 6.64 -16.94 0.81
CA SER A 228 8.08 -16.68 0.81
C SER A 228 8.69 -16.80 2.21
N TYR A 229 8.03 -16.26 3.23
CA TYR A 229 8.41 -16.31 4.64
C TYR A 229 8.54 -17.76 5.14
N LEU A 230 7.61 -18.61 4.71
CA LEU A 230 7.54 -20.04 5.05
C LEU A 230 8.30 -20.95 4.06
N ALA A 231 9.04 -20.36 3.11
CA ALA A 231 9.77 -21.06 2.05
C ALA A 231 8.92 -22.10 1.28
N CYS A 232 7.67 -21.74 0.99
CA CYS A 232 6.70 -22.51 0.25
C CYS A 232 6.42 -21.92 -1.14
N ALA A 233 5.89 -22.73 -2.04
CA ALA A 233 5.51 -22.31 -3.38
C ALA A 233 4.28 -21.38 -3.37
N ASP A 234 4.22 -20.43 -4.31
CA ASP A 234 3.12 -19.46 -4.42
C ASP A 234 1.76 -20.15 -4.61
N GLU A 235 1.73 -21.34 -5.24
CA GLU A 235 0.50 -22.13 -5.42
C GLU A 235 -0.10 -22.66 -4.11
N GLN A 236 0.62 -22.56 -2.98
CA GLN A 236 0.11 -22.90 -1.65
C GLN A 236 -0.50 -21.73 -0.90
N GLN A 237 -0.60 -20.54 -1.52
CA GLN A 237 -1.09 -19.34 -0.87
C GLN A 237 -2.42 -19.57 -0.15
N GLU A 238 -3.44 -20.09 -0.84
CA GLU A 238 -4.77 -20.31 -0.24
C GLU A 238 -4.74 -21.27 0.96
N GLU A 239 -3.90 -22.31 0.91
CA GLU A 239 -3.73 -23.31 1.98
C GLU A 239 -3.09 -22.64 3.22
N LEU A 240 -2.10 -21.77 3.00
CA LEU A 240 -1.39 -21.05 4.06
C LEU A 240 -2.23 -19.93 4.66
N GLU A 241 -2.93 -19.15 3.83
CA GLU A 241 -3.86 -18.12 4.30
C GLU A 241 -4.94 -18.74 5.21
N ALA A 242 -5.46 -19.91 4.85
CA ALA A 242 -6.41 -20.64 5.68
C ALA A 242 -5.79 -21.14 6.99
N LEU A 243 -4.55 -21.65 6.97
CA LEU A 243 -3.83 -22.11 8.16
C LEU A 243 -3.61 -20.97 9.17
N PHE A 244 -3.38 -19.76 8.66
CA PHE A 244 -3.02 -18.58 9.44
C PHE A 244 -4.14 -17.52 9.51
N ALA A 245 -5.39 -17.90 9.30
CA ALA A 245 -6.53 -16.97 9.30
C ALA A 245 -6.65 -16.15 10.60
N GLN A 246 -6.18 -16.67 11.73
CA GLN A 246 -6.20 -15.96 13.02
C GLN A 246 -5.20 -14.79 13.11
N ALA A 247 -4.17 -14.79 12.26
CA ALA A 247 -3.16 -13.73 12.16
C ALA A 247 -3.55 -12.63 11.16
N GLN A 248 -4.76 -12.69 10.61
CA GLN A 248 -5.20 -11.79 9.55
C GLN A 248 -5.26 -10.34 10.02
N TYR A 249 -4.74 -9.45 9.19
CA TYR A 249 -4.80 -8.00 9.38
C TYR A 249 -6.21 -7.47 9.07
N GLU A 250 -6.85 -6.87 10.07
CA GLU A 250 -8.18 -6.24 9.97
C GLU A 250 -8.10 -4.69 10.08
N GLY A 251 -7.21 -4.08 9.28
CA GLY A 251 -7.02 -2.63 9.27
C GLY A 251 -7.39 -1.97 7.93
N PRO A 252 -7.19 -0.64 7.84
CA PRO A 252 -7.36 0.12 6.60
C PRO A 252 -6.61 -0.53 5.43
N PHE A 253 -7.22 -0.49 4.24
CA PHE A 253 -6.68 -1.08 2.99
C PHE A 253 -6.56 -2.62 2.96
N GLY A 254 -7.17 -3.33 3.92
CA GLY A 254 -7.20 -4.80 3.96
C GLY A 254 -8.39 -5.45 3.23
N GLY A 255 -9.17 -4.68 2.45
CA GLY A 255 -10.43 -5.16 1.88
C GLY A 255 -10.27 -6.05 0.65
N ARG A 256 -9.25 -5.80 -0.18
CA ARG A 256 -9.01 -6.54 -1.43
C ARG A 256 -7.92 -7.61 -1.33
N THR A 257 -6.90 -7.35 -0.52
CA THR A 257 -5.74 -8.23 -0.35
C THR A 257 -5.71 -8.73 1.08
N ALA A 258 -5.53 -10.05 1.25
CA ALA A 258 -5.29 -10.64 2.55
C ALA A 258 -3.87 -10.30 3.03
N TYR A 259 -3.80 -9.74 4.21
CA TYR A 259 -2.55 -9.41 4.90
C TYR A 259 -2.53 -10.10 6.26
N PHE A 260 -1.34 -10.32 6.79
CA PHE A 260 -1.11 -11.05 8.04
C PHE A 260 -0.05 -10.35 8.89
N TRP A 261 -0.24 -10.40 10.20
CA TRP A 261 0.72 -9.92 11.19
C TRP A 261 1.80 -10.96 11.44
N GLN A 262 3.06 -10.58 11.28
CA GLN A 262 4.19 -11.53 11.40
C GLN A 262 4.29 -12.19 12.77
N ASP A 263 4.14 -11.41 13.85
CA ASP A 263 4.20 -11.89 15.23
C ASP A 263 3.07 -12.89 15.54
N ASP A 264 1.86 -12.66 15.00
CA ASP A 264 0.75 -13.62 15.16
C ASP A 264 1.00 -14.92 14.35
N ILE A 265 1.70 -14.83 13.21
CA ILE A 265 2.17 -16.00 12.44
C ILE A 265 3.22 -16.77 13.25
N ASP A 266 4.18 -16.07 13.85
CA ASP A 266 5.25 -16.67 14.63
C ASP A 266 4.69 -17.39 15.87
N GLU A 267 3.74 -16.78 16.59
CA GLU A 267 3.03 -17.44 17.71
C GLU A 267 2.27 -18.69 17.23
N ALA A 268 1.61 -18.61 16.08
CA ALA A 268 0.90 -19.76 15.50
C ALA A 268 1.86 -20.90 15.11
N LEU A 269 3.04 -20.56 14.56
CA LEU A 269 4.08 -21.52 14.20
C LEU A 269 4.63 -22.24 15.44
N GLU A 270 4.87 -21.53 16.54
CA GLU A 270 5.31 -22.14 17.81
C GLU A 270 4.30 -23.19 18.29
N GLY A 271 3.00 -22.84 18.29
CA GLY A 271 1.94 -23.78 18.67
C GLY A 271 1.81 -24.99 17.73
N LEU A 272 2.08 -24.80 16.43
CA LEU A 272 2.11 -25.90 15.46
C LEU A 272 3.33 -26.79 15.65
N ALA A 273 4.50 -26.22 15.93
CA ALA A 273 5.74 -26.97 16.17
C ALA A 273 5.59 -27.92 17.37
N GLU A 274 5.07 -27.42 18.50
CA GLU A 274 4.80 -28.23 19.69
C GLU A 274 3.80 -29.36 19.38
N LYS A 275 2.71 -29.03 18.68
CA LYS A 275 1.66 -30.00 18.35
C LYS A 275 2.14 -31.12 17.41
N HIS A 276 3.08 -30.82 16.53
CA HIS A 276 3.59 -31.74 15.50
C HIS A 276 4.98 -32.30 15.80
N ASP A 277 5.52 -32.05 17.00
CA ASP A 277 6.82 -32.55 17.47
C ASP A 277 7.98 -32.16 16.53
N VAL A 278 7.95 -30.91 16.06
CA VAL A 278 9.00 -30.35 15.18
C VAL A 278 9.97 -29.54 16.03
N GLU A 279 11.22 -29.98 16.10
CA GLU A 279 12.28 -29.30 16.85
C GLU A 279 13.16 -28.43 15.95
N GLU A 280 13.58 -27.28 16.45
CA GLU A 280 14.62 -26.47 15.84
C GLU A 280 15.97 -27.21 15.89
N GLU A 281 16.71 -27.25 14.78
CA GLU A 281 17.98 -27.96 14.70
C GLU A 281 19.15 -26.98 14.84
N ASP A 282 20.14 -27.32 15.67
CA ASP A 282 21.35 -26.52 15.83
C ASP A 282 22.09 -26.38 14.48
N GLY A 283 22.25 -25.13 14.02
CA GLY A 283 23.00 -24.82 12.80
C GLY A 283 22.14 -24.67 11.54
N ASP A 284 20.81 -24.63 11.66
CA ASP A 284 19.94 -24.25 10.56
C ASP A 284 20.34 -22.86 10.02
N PRO A 285 20.57 -22.72 8.69
CA PRO A 285 20.95 -21.46 8.08
C PRO A 285 19.74 -20.53 7.94
N GLY A 286 19.26 -20.02 9.09
CA GLY A 286 18.11 -19.14 9.24
C GLY A 286 16.83 -19.87 9.68
N ASP A 287 15.88 -19.10 10.22
CA ASP A 287 14.61 -19.64 10.74
C ASP A 287 13.68 -20.18 9.62
N ASP A 288 14.00 -19.96 8.35
CA ASP A 288 13.16 -20.34 7.20
C ASP A 288 13.04 -21.86 7.03
N ILE A 289 14.12 -22.61 7.29
CA ILE A 289 14.10 -24.07 7.25
C ILE A 289 13.24 -24.64 8.38
N TYR A 290 13.36 -24.08 9.59
CA TYR A 290 12.53 -24.47 10.72
C TYR A 290 11.04 -24.22 10.43
N ARG A 291 10.68 -23.01 10.01
CA ARG A 291 9.31 -22.65 9.59
C ARG A 291 8.77 -23.57 8.50
N ARG A 292 9.58 -23.88 7.49
CA ARG A 292 9.20 -24.79 6.41
C ARG A 292 8.94 -26.21 6.91
N ARG A 293 9.73 -26.73 7.86
CA ARG A 293 9.52 -28.07 8.45
C ARG A 293 8.19 -28.14 9.21
N ILE A 294 7.82 -27.08 9.92
CA ILE A 294 6.51 -26.99 10.58
C ILE A 294 5.40 -27.08 9.54
N VAL A 295 5.47 -26.28 8.47
CA VAL A 295 4.47 -26.32 7.39
C VAL A 295 4.45 -27.68 6.69
N ASP A 296 5.60 -28.32 6.50
CA ASP A 296 5.69 -29.65 5.88
C ASP A 296 4.98 -30.72 6.71
N ALA A 297 5.13 -30.68 8.03
CA ALA A 297 4.44 -31.58 8.96
C ALA A 297 2.92 -31.38 9.00
N VAL A 298 2.42 -30.17 8.67
CA VAL A 298 0.99 -29.82 8.72
C VAL A 298 0.30 -30.01 7.37
N LEU A 299 0.90 -29.50 6.28
CA LEU A 299 0.27 -29.39 4.96
C LEU A 299 1.05 -30.09 3.84
N GLY A 300 2.31 -30.49 4.07
CA GLY A 300 3.22 -30.94 3.01
C GLY A 300 3.73 -29.75 2.18
N ALA A 301 4.91 -29.24 2.53
CA ALA A 301 5.45 -27.99 1.99
C ALA A 301 6.02 -28.21 0.58
N LYS A 302 5.39 -27.58 -0.41
CA LYS A 302 5.84 -27.58 -1.80
C LYS A 302 7.00 -26.58 -1.94
N PRO A 303 8.12 -26.99 -2.56
CA PRO A 303 9.26 -26.09 -2.74
C PRO A 303 8.92 -24.97 -3.73
N HIS A 304 9.38 -23.75 -3.45
CA HIS A 304 9.22 -22.63 -4.38
C HIS A 304 10.16 -22.74 -5.59
N GLY A 305 9.94 -21.91 -6.61
CA GLY A 305 10.61 -22.04 -7.92
C GLY A 305 12.11 -21.67 -8.00
N CYS A 306 12.82 -21.46 -6.89
CA CYS A 306 14.23 -21.05 -6.95
C CYS A 306 15.14 -22.23 -7.31
N GLN A 307 15.76 -22.15 -8.50
CA GLN A 307 16.63 -23.21 -9.05
C GLN A 307 18.11 -23.09 -8.65
N ARG A 308 18.48 -22.08 -7.85
CA ARG A 308 19.89 -21.84 -7.49
C ARG A 308 20.41 -23.00 -6.62
N GLU A 309 21.61 -23.49 -6.96
CA GLU A 309 22.26 -24.65 -6.31
C GLU A 309 22.39 -24.39 -4.81
N GLY A 310 21.76 -25.19 -3.95
CA GLY A 310 21.75 -25.08 -2.48
C GLY A 310 20.62 -24.20 -1.90
N CYS A 311 19.76 -23.62 -2.74
CA CYS A 311 18.43 -23.19 -2.32
C CYS A 311 17.43 -24.28 -2.72
N GLY A 312 17.39 -24.67 -4.00
CA GLY A 312 16.55 -25.78 -4.48
C GLY A 312 15.06 -25.68 -4.12
N GLY A 313 14.56 -24.47 -3.85
CA GLY A 313 13.20 -24.23 -3.38
C GLY A 313 12.93 -24.53 -1.90
N SER A 314 13.97 -24.84 -1.11
CA SER A 314 13.85 -25.13 0.32
C SER A 314 14.30 -24.01 1.24
N ARG A 315 14.84 -22.91 0.68
CA ARG A 315 15.31 -21.73 1.42
C ARG A 315 14.60 -20.49 0.94
N GLY A 316 14.02 -19.73 1.84
CA GLY A 316 13.21 -18.55 1.54
C GLY A 316 13.44 -17.45 2.57
N GLY A 317 12.34 -16.95 3.10
CA GLY A 317 12.30 -15.90 4.11
C GLY A 317 12.03 -14.50 3.56
N PHE A 318 12.18 -14.28 2.25
CA PHE A 318 12.08 -12.94 1.66
C PHE A 318 11.36 -12.90 0.32
N ARG A 319 10.63 -11.80 0.06
CA ARG A 319 10.04 -11.49 -1.25
C ARG A 319 10.78 -10.33 -1.90
N CYS A 320 11.05 -10.43 -3.20
CA CYS A 320 11.57 -9.31 -3.98
C CYS A 320 10.43 -8.40 -4.44
N PRO A 321 10.36 -7.13 -4.00
CA PRO A 321 9.24 -6.24 -4.37
C PRO A 321 9.26 -5.82 -5.85
N TYR A 322 10.35 -6.08 -6.58
CA TYR A 322 10.49 -5.68 -7.99
C TYR A 322 10.23 -6.81 -8.99
N THR A 323 10.49 -8.05 -8.60
CA THR A 323 10.30 -9.22 -9.47
C THR A 323 9.19 -10.13 -8.97
N ASP A 324 8.63 -9.82 -7.80
CA ASP A 324 7.62 -10.62 -7.12
C ASP A 324 8.01 -12.09 -7.03
N ARG A 325 9.25 -12.34 -6.61
CA ARG A 325 9.82 -13.69 -6.46
C ARG A 325 10.27 -13.92 -5.03
N THR A 326 10.07 -15.15 -4.55
CA THR A 326 10.73 -15.64 -3.34
C THR A 326 12.24 -15.69 -3.55
N VAL A 327 12.98 -15.12 -2.60
CA VAL A 327 14.44 -15.13 -2.55
C VAL A 327 14.92 -15.51 -1.14
N CYS A 328 16.15 -16.02 -1.03
CA CYS A 328 16.78 -16.33 0.26
C CYS A 328 17.92 -15.35 0.58
N ASP A 329 18.47 -15.47 1.79
CA ASP A 329 19.55 -14.64 2.33
C ASP A 329 20.89 -14.74 1.57
N ARG A 330 21.03 -15.74 0.70
CA ARG A 330 22.29 -16.03 0.02
C ARG A 330 22.75 -14.89 -0.88
N PRO A 331 24.06 -14.60 -0.92
CA PRO A 331 24.61 -13.54 -1.76
C PRO A 331 24.35 -13.73 -3.25
N ASP A 332 24.29 -14.95 -3.77
CA ASP A 332 24.00 -15.21 -5.19
C ASP A 332 22.50 -15.22 -5.52
N CYS A 333 21.63 -15.24 -4.51
CA CYS A 333 20.18 -15.22 -4.68
C CYS A 333 19.61 -13.80 -4.55
N SER A 334 20.11 -13.02 -3.59
CA SER A 334 19.59 -11.68 -3.32
C SER A 334 20.66 -10.72 -2.79
N ALA A 335 20.31 -9.44 -2.81
CA ALA A 335 21.08 -8.36 -2.21
C ALA A 335 20.22 -7.65 -1.15
N THR A 336 20.86 -7.28 -0.03
CA THR A 336 20.30 -6.34 0.95
C THR A 336 20.32 -4.95 0.34
N SER A 337 19.18 -4.44 -0.15
CA SER A 337 19.11 -3.08 -0.67
C SER A 337 18.68 -2.12 0.43
N SER A 338 19.63 -1.43 1.06
CA SER A 338 19.32 -0.39 2.06
C SER A 338 18.84 0.91 1.44
N SER A 339 18.99 1.08 0.12
CA SER A 339 18.57 2.28 -0.59
C SER A 339 17.26 2.15 -1.34
N TRP A 340 16.78 0.94 -1.64
CA TRP A 340 15.50 0.81 -2.37
C TRP A 340 14.37 0.26 -1.50
N ILE A 341 14.72 -0.38 -0.39
CA ILE A 341 13.77 -1.00 0.53
C ILE A 341 13.78 -0.19 1.84
N PRO A 342 12.61 0.21 2.38
CA PRO A 342 12.54 0.85 3.69
C PRO A 342 13.16 -0.03 4.77
N THR A 343 13.82 0.57 5.77
CA THR A 343 14.49 -0.21 6.84
C THR A 343 13.53 -1.13 7.61
N GLY A 344 12.26 -0.74 7.74
CA GLY A 344 11.24 -1.57 8.40
C GLY A 344 10.80 -2.80 7.61
N ALA A 345 11.03 -2.82 6.29
CA ALA A 345 10.65 -3.90 5.39
C ALA A 345 11.69 -5.04 5.38
N HIS A 346 11.91 -5.61 6.56
CA HIS A 346 12.96 -6.60 6.81
C HIS A 346 12.67 -7.97 6.17
N LEU A 347 11.47 -8.20 5.63
CA LEU A 347 11.11 -9.39 4.84
C LEU A 347 11.27 -9.17 3.33
N CYS A 348 11.83 -8.03 2.91
CA CYS A 348 12.13 -7.75 1.52
C CYS A 348 13.62 -7.83 1.21
N ARG A 349 13.97 -8.43 0.07
CA ARG A 349 15.33 -8.42 -0.50
C ARG A 349 15.26 -8.36 -2.02
N VAL A 350 16.22 -7.70 -2.66
CA VAL A 350 16.20 -7.58 -4.13
C VAL A 350 16.82 -8.83 -4.75
N GLU A 351 16.15 -9.44 -5.72
CA GLU A 351 16.71 -10.55 -6.51
C GLU A 351 18.05 -10.14 -7.14
N ARG A 352 19.08 -10.99 -7.00
CA ARG A 352 20.45 -10.65 -7.41
C ARG A 352 20.56 -10.23 -8.88
N GLU A 353 19.92 -10.97 -9.78
CA GLU A 353 19.96 -10.67 -11.22
C GLU A 353 19.32 -9.32 -11.57
N TYR A 354 18.23 -8.98 -10.89
CA TYR A 354 17.59 -7.67 -11.03
C TYR A 354 18.49 -6.57 -10.47
N TYR A 355 19.04 -6.78 -9.26
CA TYR A 355 19.95 -5.84 -8.63
C TYR A 355 21.16 -5.53 -9.53
N ASP A 356 21.86 -6.55 -10.03
CA ASP A 356 23.07 -6.35 -10.83
C ASP A 356 22.79 -5.62 -12.16
N ARG A 357 21.59 -5.80 -12.73
CA ARG A 357 21.17 -5.13 -13.97
C ARG A 357 20.81 -3.66 -13.75
N HIS A 358 20.14 -3.34 -12.63
CA HIS A 358 19.52 -2.04 -12.42
C HIS A 358 20.27 -1.15 -11.43
N ALA A 359 21.14 -1.70 -10.57
CA ALA A 359 21.91 -0.92 -9.60
C ALA A 359 22.74 0.20 -10.22
N PRO A 360 23.47 -0.01 -11.35
CA PRO A 360 24.25 1.05 -11.97
C PRO A 360 23.39 2.21 -12.53
N LEU A 361 22.12 1.96 -12.87
CA LEU A 361 21.22 2.96 -13.45
C LEU A 361 20.57 3.85 -12.38
N LEU A 362 20.48 3.36 -11.14
CA LEU A 362 19.79 4.03 -10.04
C LEU A 362 20.75 4.77 -9.08
N GLY A 363 22.03 4.92 -9.48
CA GLY A 363 22.99 5.79 -8.79
C GLY A 363 23.56 5.24 -7.48
N LEU A 364 23.82 3.93 -7.41
CA LEU A 364 24.53 3.27 -6.30
C LEU A 364 25.98 2.95 -6.63
#